data_AF-A0A520GUC9-F1
#
_entry.id   AF-A0A520GUC9-F1
#
_cell.length_a   1.000
_cell.length_b   1.000
_cell.length_c   1.000
_cell.angle_alpha   90.00
_cell.angle_beta   90.00
_cell.angle_gamma   90.00
#
_symmetry.space_group_name_H-M   'P 1'
#
loop_
_entity.id
_entity.type
_entity.pdbx_description
1 polymer ?
#
loop_
_entity_poly.entity_id
_entity_poly.type
_entity_poly.pdbx_seq_one_letter_code
_entity_poly.pdbx_strand_id
1 'polypeptide(L)'
;ARFGTLALGDVDARLAPLSLLIGRATIALAEPGGQGAPPLSGTAFVSRHGLGIDDLTARLVTGRVFAPLPVAAVDLDALTVRFEDGRCVAASGRVRATLAGDVAGIALPPSAEGVARCDAGDLLLPLASQAGTEAIALHLRGDGGYRADLSVRPSDPSAGERLAAAGFVGGPGGYRLSIEGRF
;
A
#
# COMPACT_ATOMS: atom_id res chain seq x y z
N ALA A 1 -5.84 -18.39 -4.95
CA ALA A 1 -5.13 -17.94 -3.73
C ALA A 1 -5.79 -16.68 -3.14
N ARG A 2 -5.65 -16.44 -1.83
CA ARG A 2 -6.14 -15.23 -1.13
C ARG A 2 -5.08 -14.72 -0.16
N PHE A 3 -4.92 -13.40 -0.04
CA PHE A 3 -4.10 -12.75 0.98
C PHE A 3 -5.00 -11.84 1.80
N GLY A 4 -5.28 -12.23 3.05
CA GLY A 4 -6.38 -11.66 3.81
C GLY A 4 -7.71 -11.80 3.04
N THR A 5 -8.36 -10.67 2.75
CA THR A 5 -9.60 -10.62 1.98
C THR A 5 -9.39 -10.39 0.48
N LEU A 6 -8.16 -10.21 0.00
CA LEU A 6 -7.87 -10.00 -1.42
C LEU A 6 -7.77 -11.32 -2.17
N ALA A 7 -8.52 -11.44 -3.28
CA ALA A 7 -8.41 -12.55 -4.21
C ALA A 7 -7.18 -12.34 -5.10
N LEU A 8 -6.21 -13.24 -5.00
CA LEU A 8 -4.94 -13.17 -5.72
C LEU A 8 -4.93 -13.94 -7.07
N GLY A 9 -6.03 -14.59 -7.46
CA GLY A 9 -6.03 -15.44 -8.67
C GLY A 9 -5.39 -16.82 -8.44
N ASP A 10 -5.07 -17.53 -9.53
CA ASP A 10 -4.44 -18.86 -9.52
C ASP A 10 -2.92 -18.73 -9.38
N VAL A 11 -2.50 -18.42 -8.17
CA VAL A 11 -1.08 -18.29 -7.83
C VAL A 11 -0.45 -19.68 -7.64
N ASP A 12 0.56 -20.00 -8.45
CA ASP A 12 1.48 -21.10 -8.19
C ASP A 12 2.35 -20.75 -6.98
N ALA A 13 1.93 -21.17 -5.80
CA ALA A 13 2.69 -21.00 -4.55
C ALA A 13 3.58 -22.23 -4.30
N ARG A 14 4.90 -22.07 -4.45
CA ARG A 14 5.86 -23.15 -4.11
C ARG A 14 6.56 -22.83 -2.79
N LEU A 15 6.48 -23.75 -1.83
CA LEU A 15 7.24 -23.71 -0.58
C LEU A 15 8.67 -24.19 -0.82
N ALA A 16 9.66 -23.42 -0.38
CA ALA A 16 11.07 -23.82 -0.44
C ALA A 16 11.42 -24.76 0.73
N PRO A 17 11.68 -26.06 0.51
CA PRO A 17 11.87 -27.03 1.61
C PRO A 17 13.13 -26.76 2.44
N LEU A 18 14.19 -26.25 1.78
CA LEU A 18 15.46 -25.90 2.43
C LEU A 18 15.32 -24.71 3.39
N SER A 19 14.42 -23.76 3.11
CA SER A 19 14.18 -22.61 4.00
C SER A 19 13.59 -23.05 5.34
N LEU A 20 12.82 -24.16 5.37
CA LEU A 20 12.25 -24.68 6.62
C LEU A 20 13.31 -25.18 7.59
N LEU A 21 14.44 -25.69 7.09
CA LEU A 21 15.56 -26.16 7.92
C LEU A 21 16.25 -25.03 8.69
N ILE A 22 16.13 -23.79 8.20
CA ILE A 22 16.62 -22.57 8.87
C ILE A 22 15.50 -21.80 9.58
N GLY A 23 14.32 -22.40 9.75
CA GLY A 23 13.18 -21.77 10.44
C GLY A 23 12.50 -20.65 9.66
N ARG A 24 12.58 -20.67 8.32
CA ARG A 24 11.99 -19.68 7.42
C ARG A 24 11.01 -20.36 6.45
N ALA A 25 9.76 -19.96 6.46
CA ALA A 25 8.82 -20.31 5.39
C ALA A 25 8.95 -19.27 4.28
N THR A 26 9.28 -19.72 3.06
CA THR A 26 9.38 -18.87 1.87
C THR A 26 8.40 -19.38 0.83
N ILE A 27 7.62 -18.46 0.27
CA ILE A 27 6.65 -18.70 -0.79
C ILE A 27 7.11 -17.90 -2.01
N ALA A 28 7.44 -18.61 -3.09
CA ALA A 28 7.60 -17.98 -4.39
C ALA A 28 6.22 -17.81 -5.03
N LEU A 29 5.96 -16.62 -5.55
CA LEU A 29 4.75 -16.21 -6.22
C LEU A 29 5.11 -15.99 -7.69
N ALA A 30 4.50 -16.75 -8.59
CA ALA A 30 4.68 -16.55 -10.03
C ALA A 30 3.36 -16.86 -10.74
N GLU A 31 2.85 -15.89 -11.48
CA GLU A 31 1.73 -16.08 -12.39
C GLU A 31 2.10 -15.42 -13.73
N PRO A 32 2.30 -16.21 -14.80
CA PRO A 32 2.47 -15.65 -16.13
C PRO A 32 1.16 -14.96 -16.49
N GLY A 33 1.19 -13.63 -16.59
CA GLY A 33 0.00 -12.81 -16.84
C GLY A 33 -0.85 -13.36 -17.99
N GLY A 34 -2.16 -13.41 -17.77
CA GLY A 34 -3.15 -13.87 -18.76
C GLY A 34 -3.67 -12.75 -19.66
N GLN A 35 -4.64 -13.08 -20.53
CA GLN A 35 -5.35 -12.05 -21.32
C GLN A 35 -6.08 -11.08 -20.38
N GLY A 36 -5.52 -9.88 -20.21
CA GLY A 36 -6.06 -8.82 -19.36
C GLY A 36 -5.60 -8.84 -17.90
N ALA A 37 -4.75 -9.78 -17.49
CA ALA A 37 -4.17 -9.84 -16.15
C ALA A 37 -2.66 -9.58 -16.22
N PRO A 38 -2.13 -8.57 -15.51
CA PRO A 38 -0.70 -8.31 -15.49
C PRO A 38 0.04 -9.46 -14.78
N PRO A 39 1.29 -9.72 -15.16
CA PRO A 39 2.10 -10.75 -14.53
C PRO A 39 2.29 -10.43 -13.05
N LEU A 40 2.32 -11.49 -12.25
CA LEU A 40 2.61 -11.43 -10.83
C LEU A 40 3.88 -12.21 -10.57
N SER A 41 4.86 -11.58 -9.93
CA SER A 41 6.12 -12.21 -9.57
C SER A 41 6.65 -11.67 -8.26
N GLY A 42 7.27 -12.51 -7.46
CA GLY A 42 7.98 -12.10 -6.26
C GLY A 42 8.14 -13.24 -5.27
N THR A 43 8.73 -12.95 -4.12
CA THR A 43 8.79 -13.91 -3.02
C THR A 43 8.32 -13.26 -1.74
N ALA A 44 7.65 -14.04 -0.90
CA ALA A 44 7.30 -13.66 0.46
C ALA A 44 7.96 -14.64 1.43
N PHE A 45 8.46 -14.15 2.55
CA PHE A 45 9.00 -15.01 3.60
C PHE A 45 8.53 -14.61 4.98
N VAL A 46 8.50 -15.59 5.87
CA VAL A 46 8.25 -15.43 7.29
C VAL A 46 9.18 -16.34 8.08
N SER A 47 9.67 -15.85 9.21
CA SER A 47 10.55 -16.55 10.14
C SER A 47 10.24 -16.09 11.56
N ARG A 48 10.90 -16.68 12.57
CA ARG A 48 10.70 -16.29 13.97
C ARG A 48 10.95 -14.79 14.23
N HIS A 49 11.95 -14.21 13.56
CA HIS A 49 12.44 -12.86 13.83
C HIS A 49 12.19 -11.89 12.68
N GLY A 50 11.54 -12.32 11.61
CA GLY A 50 11.39 -11.45 10.45
C GLY A 50 10.42 -11.96 9.42
N LEU A 51 9.88 -11.02 8.68
CA LEU A 51 8.97 -11.24 7.56
C LEU A 51 9.32 -10.25 6.47
N GLY A 52 9.00 -10.60 5.24
CA GLY A 52 9.29 -9.71 4.13
C GLY A 52 8.77 -10.20 2.81
N ILE A 53 8.94 -9.33 1.84
CA ILE A 53 8.61 -9.51 0.45
C ILE A 53 9.82 -9.03 -0.33
N ASP A 54 10.29 -9.83 -1.29
CA ASP A 54 11.39 -9.47 -2.18
C ASP A 54 10.90 -9.46 -3.63
N ASP A 55 11.23 -8.36 -4.32
CA ASP A 55 10.99 -8.13 -5.76
C ASP A 55 9.54 -8.40 -6.21
N LEU A 56 8.57 -7.94 -5.43
CA LEU A 56 7.16 -8.09 -5.76
C LEU A 56 6.74 -7.10 -6.84
N THR A 57 6.40 -7.65 -8.00
CA THR A 57 5.71 -6.97 -9.09
C THR A 57 4.33 -7.57 -9.23
N ALA A 58 3.29 -6.77 -9.00
CA ALA A 58 1.91 -7.22 -9.03
C ALA A 58 0.94 -6.05 -9.20
N ARG A 59 -0.24 -6.32 -9.78
CA ARG A 59 -1.39 -5.41 -9.71
C ARG A 59 -2.48 -6.05 -8.87
N LEU A 60 -2.85 -5.37 -7.79
CA LEU A 60 -3.90 -5.78 -6.88
C LEU A 60 -5.16 -4.98 -7.19
N VAL A 61 -6.21 -5.63 -7.68
CA VAL A 61 -7.54 -5.01 -7.82
C VAL A 61 -8.20 -5.05 -6.44
N THR A 62 -8.42 -3.88 -5.85
CA THR A 62 -8.76 -3.75 -4.44
C THR A 62 -10.26 -3.80 -4.15
N GLY A 63 -11.09 -3.64 -5.19
CA GLY A 63 -12.55 -3.69 -5.06
C GLY A 63 -13.06 -2.76 -3.96
N ARG A 64 -13.73 -3.31 -2.94
CA ARG A 64 -14.29 -2.54 -1.80
C ARG A 64 -13.46 -2.64 -0.51
N VAL A 65 -12.26 -3.23 -0.54
CA VAL A 65 -11.46 -3.50 0.67
C VAL A 65 -11.06 -2.22 1.40
N PHE A 66 -10.81 -1.14 0.67
CA PHE A 66 -10.42 0.15 1.25
C PHE A 66 -11.60 1.11 1.45
N ALA A 67 -12.85 0.65 1.35
CA ALA A 67 -14.00 1.51 1.58
C ALA A 67 -13.91 2.22 2.95
N PRO A 68 -14.19 3.53 3.03
CA PRO A 68 -14.81 4.38 2.00
C PRO A 68 -13.83 5.00 0.98
N LEU A 69 -12.53 4.72 1.03
CA LEU A 69 -11.57 5.26 0.07
C LEU A 69 -11.75 4.61 -1.31
N PRO A 70 -11.83 5.39 -2.40
CA PRO A 70 -12.06 4.89 -3.75
C PRO A 70 -10.78 4.37 -4.40
N VAL A 71 -10.05 3.48 -3.73
CA VAL A 71 -8.88 2.81 -4.32
C VAL A 71 -9.37 1.67 -5.20
N ALA A 72 -9.15 1.76 -6.51
CA ALA A 72 -9.59 0.75 -7.48
C ALA A 72 -8.52 -0.32 -7.73
N ALA A 73 -7.26 0.08 -7.76
CA ALA A 73 -6.13 -0.83 -7.95
C ALA A 73 -4.87 -0.29 -7.28
N VAL A 74 -3.97 -1.19 -6.93
CA VAL A 74 -2.62 -0.88 -6.48
C VAL A 74 -1.64 -1.64 -7.36
N ASP A 75 -0.78 -0.91 -8.06
CA ASP A 75 0.32 -1.43 -8.85
C ASP A 75 1.61 -1.38 -7.99
N LEU A 76 2.30 -2.52 -7.93
CA LEU A 76 3.57 -2.71 -7.24
C LEU A 76 4.63 -3.03 -8.30
N ASP A 77 5.75 -2.33 -8.24
CA ASP A 77 6.86 -2.45 -9.17
C ASP A 77 8.16 -2.67 -8.40
N ALA A 78 8.69 -3.90 -8.48
CA ALA A 78 9.89 -4.35 -7.77
C ALA A 78 9.87 -4.01 -6.26
N LEU A 79 8.70 -4.16 -5.62
CA LEU A 79 8.53 -3.84 -4.20
C LEU A 79 9.31 -4.84 -3.34
N THR A 80 10.23 -4.33 -2.54
CA THR A 80 10.96 -5.09 -1.52
C THR A 80 10.69 -4.46 -0.16
N VAL A 81 10.37 -5.28 0.83
CA VAL A 81 10.12 -4.87 2.22
C VAL A 81 10.63 -5.95 3.14
N ARG A 82 11.41 -5.58 4.15
CA ARG A 82 11.90 -6.50 5.17
C ARG A 82 11.71 -5.91 6.56
N PHE A 83 11.06 -6.69 7.40
CA PHE A 83 10.91 -6.45 8.82
C PHE A 83 11.76 -7.43 9.62
N GLU A 84 12.48 -6.92 10.61
CA GLU A 84 13.23 -7.70 11.60
C GLU A 84 12.83 -7.22 12.99
N ASP A 85 12.46 -8.16 13.86
CA ASP A 85 11.95 -7.93 15.22
C ASP A 85 10.87 -6.82 15.28
N GLY A 86 9.96 -6.84 14.30
CA GLY A 86 8.85 -5.88 14.18
C GLY A 86 9.21 -4.53 13.56
N ARG A 87 10.47 -4.29 13.16
CA ARG A 87 10.94 -3.03 12.57
C ARG A 87 11.30 -3.18 11.10
N CYS A 88 10.89 -2.24 10.27
CA CYS A 88 11.32 -2.11 8.88
C CYS A 88 12.83 -1.82 8.85
N VAL A 89 13.60 -2.73 8.24
CA VAL A 89 15.05 -2.61 8.07
C VAL A 89 15.45 -2.39 6.61
N ALA A 90 14.59 -2.76 5.66
CA ALA A 90 14.78 -2.45 4.25
C ALA A 90 13.42 -2.25 3.57
N ALA A 91 13.31 -1.23 2.72
CA ALA A 91 12.18 -1.07 1.83
C ALA A 91 12.58 -0.29 0.58
N SER A 92 12.11 -0.74 -0.58
CA SER A 92 12.36 -0.13 -1.88
C SER A 92 11.30 -0.56 -2.89
N GLY A 93 11.30 0.06 -4.07
CA GLY A 93 10.35 -0.24 -5.13
C GLY A 93 9.22 0.78 -5.20
N ARG A 94 8.50 0.76 -6.31
CA ARG A 94 7.47 1.76 -6.64
C ARG A 94 6.10 1.22 -6.31
N VAL A 95 5.26 2.11 -5.78
CA VAL A 95 3.86 1.83 -5.49
C VAL A 95 3.02 2.90 -6.17
N ARG A 96 2.01 2.47 -6.93
CA ARG A 96 1.02 3.36 -7.54
C ARG A 96 -0.37 2.91 -7.15
N ALA A 97 -1.14 3.81 -6.53
CA ALA A 97 -2.55 3.63 -6.29
C ALA A 97 -3.34 4.29 -7.42
N THR A 98 -4.25 3.54 -8.03
CA THR A 98 -5.28 4.06 -8.94
C THR A 98 -6.52 4.38 -8.12
N LEU A 99 -6.96 5.64 -8.19
CA LEU A 99 -8.13 6.13 -7.48
C LEU A 99 -9.29 6.26 -8.48
N ALA A 100 -10.48 5.79 -8.14
CA ALA A 100 -11.65 5.83 -9.02
C ALA A 100 -12.83 6.54 -8.34
N GLY A 101 -13.03 7.82 -8.67
CA GLY A 101 -14.19 8.59 -8.24
C GLY A 101 -13.82 9.82 -7.42
N ASP A 102 -14.70 10.18 -6.50
CA ASP A 102 -14.55 11.30 -5.57
C ASP A 102 -14.57 10.81 -4.11
N VAL A 103 -14.01 11.62 -3.21
CA VAL A 103 -14.21 11.46 -1.77
C VAL A 103 -15.02 12.64 -1.28
N ALA A 104 -16.20 12.36 -0.73
CA ALA A 104 -17.11 13.37 -0.20
C ALA A 104 -17.43 14.50 -1.19
N GLY A 105 -17.60 14.19 -2.49
CA GLY A 105 -17.86 15.16 -3.54
C GLY A 105 -16.63 15.97 -3.98
N ILE A 106 -15.42 15.51 -3.65
CA ILE A 106 -14.15 16.09 -4.09
C ILE A 106 -13.50 15.14 -5.09
N ALA A 107 -13.39 15.61 -6.34
CA ALA A 107 -12.74 14.87 -7.40
C ALA A 107 -11.29 14.55 -7.00
N LEU A 108 -10.97 13.26 -6.96
CA LEU A 108 -9.62 12.83 -6.65
C LEU A 108 -8.78 12.77 -7.94
N PRO A 109 -7.45 12.94 -7.82
CA PRO A 109 -6.55 12.65 -8.92
C PRO A 109 -6.69 11.17 -9.32
N PRO A 110 -6.49 10.84 -10.61
CA PRO A 110 -6.70 9.48 -11.10
C PRO A 110 -5.69 8.47 -10.53
N SER A 111 -4.54 8.95 -10.04
CA SER A 111 -3.54 8.12 -9.40
C SER A 111 -2.64 8.89 -8.44
N ALA A 112 -2.06 8.17 -7.48
CA ALA A 112 -1.00 8.65 -6.61
C ALA A 112 0.13 7.62 -6.59
N GLU A 113 1.38 8.07 -6.58
CA GLU A 113 2.54 7.19 -6.66
C GLU A 113 3.67 7.62 -5.72
N GLY A 114 4.50 6.64 -5.34
CA GLY A 114 5.59 6.86 -4.40
C GLY A 114 6.58 5.69 -4.41
N VAL A 115 7.67 5.88 -3.66
CA VAL A 115 8.71 4.85 -3.46
C VAL A 115 8.68 4.42 -2.00
N ALA A 116 8.56 3.11 -1.78
CA ALA A 116 8.58 2.52 -0.46
C ALA A 116 9.94 2.77 0.22
N ARG A 117 9.92 3.12 1.51
CA ARG A 117 11.13 3.29 2.32
C ARG A 117 10.85 2.99 3.78
N CYS A 118 11.88 2.64 4.55
CA CYS A 118 11.73 2.56 5.99
C CYS A 118 11.87 3.96 6.60
N ASP A 119 11.01 4.28 7.57
CA ASP A 119 11.03 5.53 8.33
C ASP A 119 10.80 5.21 9.80
N ALA A 120 11.74 5.58 10.67
CA ALA A 120 11.69 5.32 12.11
C ALA A 120 11.42 3.85 12.55
N GLY A 121 11.61 2.87 11.66
CA GLY A 121 11.29 1.45 11.91
C GLY A 121 9.93 1.01 11.38
N ASP A 122 9.18 1.90 10.72
CA ASP A 122 7.95 1.59 10.00
C ASP A 122 8.22 1.55 8.50
N LEU A 123 7.42 0.79 7.76
CA LEU A 123 7.36 0.92 6.31
C LEU A 123 6.55 2.17 5.97
N LEU A 124 7.15 3.13 5.28
CA LEU A 124 6.50 4.31 4.76
C LEU A 124 6.28 4.19 3.25
N LEU A 125 5.02 4.35 2.83
CA LEU A 125 4.61 4.54 1.44
C LEU A 125 4.13 5.99 1.27
N PRO A 126 4.97 6.88 0.71
CA PRO A 126 4.66 8.30 0.52
C PRO A 126 4.13 8.52 -0.90
N LEU A 127 2.84 8.29 -1.10
CA LEU A 127 2.18 8.44 -2.39
C LEU A 127 1.81 9.91 -2.60
N ALA A 128 2.05 10.44 -3.79
CA ALA A 128 1.64 11.78 -4.18
C ALA A 128 0.93 11.76 -5.54
N SER A 129 -0.06 12.63 -5.71
CA SER A 129 -0.68 12.84 -7.02
C SER A 129 0.26 13.58 -7.97
N GLN A 130 0.10 13.39 -9.28
CA GLN A 130 0.91 14.11 -10.28
C GLN A 130 0.76 15.64 -10.18
N ALA A 131 -0.41 16.11 -9.73
CA ALA A 131 -0.68 17.53 -9.52
C ALA A 131 -0.03 18.09 -8.23
N GLY A 132 0.42 17.23 -7.30
CA GLY A 132 1.01 17.63 -6.02
C GLY A 132 0.02 18.25 -5.02
N THR A 133 -1.27 18.21 -5.35
CA THR A 133 -2.36 18.73 -4.52
C THR A 133 -2.81 17.73 -3.46
N GLU A 134 -2.59 16.44 -3.68
CA GLU A 134 -2.92 15.37 -2.74
C GLU A 134 -1.69 14.50 -2.46
N ALA A 135 -1.54 14.12 -1.20
CA ALA A 135 -0.53 13.17 -0.76
C ALA A 135 -1.11 12.21 0.27
N ILE A 136 -0.69 10.95 0.21
CA ILE A 136 -1.02 9.90 1.17
C ILE A 136 0.30 9.39 1.74
N ALA A 137 0.49 9.53 3.06
CA ALA A 137 1.57 8.86 3.77
C ALA A 137 0.99 7.67 4.53
N LEU A 138 1.30 6.45 4.07
CA LEU A 138 0.91 5.23 4.77
C LEU A 138 2.11 4.66 5.51
N HIS A 139 2.02 4.62 6.83
CA HIS A 139 2.96 3.95 7.73
C HIS A 139 2.40 2.58 8.10
N LEU A 140 3.17 1.51 7.87
CA LEU A 140 2.86 0.16 8.31
C LEU A 140 3.92 -0.31 9.32
N ARG A 141 3.44 -0.80 10.46
CA ARG A 141 4.26 -1.39 11.52
C ARG A 141 4.36 -2.90 11.33
N GLY A 142 5.45 -3.50 11.81
CA GLY A 142 5.65 -4.95 11.72
C GLY A 142 4.67 -5.78 12.55
N ASP A 143 3.90 -5.15 13.45
CA ASP A 143 2.81 -5.77 14.22
C ASP A 143 1.45 -5.77 13.49
N GLY A 144 1.42 -5.31 12.24
CA GLY A 144 0.20 -5.18 11.43
C GLY A 144 -0.60 -3.91 11.71
N GLY A 145 -0.17 -3.05 12.64
CA GLY A 145 -0.75 -1.72 12.83
C GLY A 145 -0.41 -0.80 11.67
N TYR A 146 -1.34 0.09 11.29
CA TYR A 146 -1.08 1.09 10.25
C TYR A 146 -1.60 2.47 10.65
N ARG A 147 -1.02 3.49 10.01
CA ARG A 147 -1.48 4.88 10.03
C ARG A 147 -1.45 5.43 8.60
N ALA A 148 -2.56 5.97 8.14
CA ALA A 148 -2.68 6.63 6.86
C ALA A 148 -2.99 8.11 7.07
N ASP A 149 -2.12 8.98 6.56
CA ASP A 149 -2.32 10.42 6.57
C ASP A 149 -2.59 10.92 5.14
N LEU A 150 -3.83 11.32 4.87
CA LEU A 150 -4.24 11.95 3.62
C LEU A 150 -4.15 13.47 3.77
N SER A 151 -3.34 14.12 2.95
CA SER A 151 -3.19 15.57 2.89
C SER A 151 -3.73 16.10 1.57
N VAL A 152 -4.54 17.14 1.62
CA VAL A 152 -5.16 17.78 0.45
C VAL A 152 -4.94 19.29 0.51
N ARG A 153 -4.49 19.86 -0.60
CA ARG A 153 -4.37 21.30 -0.82
C ARG A 153 -5.45 21.73 -1.81
N PRO A 154 -6.62 22.16 -1.32
CA PRO A 154 -7.67 22.60 -2.21
C PRO A 154 -7.26 23.86 -2.98
N SER A 155 -7.57 23.91 -4.26
CA SER A 155 -7.41 25.10 -5.10
C SER A 155 -8.57 26.10 -4.92
N ASP A 156 -9.74 25.61 -4.49
CA ASP A 156 -10.94 26.41 -4.21
C ASP A 156 -11.15 26.57 -2.68
N PRO A 157 -11.23 27.81 -2.15
CA PRO A 157 -11.54 28.07 -0.75
C PRO A 157 -12.83 27.39 -0.24
N SER A 158 -13.85 27.23 -1.09
CA SER A 158 -15.13 26.61 -0.73
C SER A 158 -15.01 25.11 -0.43
N ALA A 159 -13.93 24.46 -0.90
CA ALA A 159 -13.66 23.06 -0.60
C ALA A 159 -13.20 22.84 0.84
N GLY A 160 -12.68 23.88 1.51
CA GLY A 160 -12.20 23.78 2.89
C GLY A 160 -13.30 23.41 3.88
N GLU A 161 -14.49 24.01 3.76
CA GLU A 161 -15.64 23.72 4.62
C GLU A 161 -16.13 22.27 4.45
N ARG A 162 -16.14 21.76 3.21
CA ARG A 162 -16.49 20.37 2.90
C ARG A 162 -15.49 19.38 3.47
N LEU A 163 -14.19 19.69 3.36
CA LEU A 163 -13.12 18.87 3.95
C LEU A 163 -13.23 18.83 5.49
N ALA A 164 -13.50 19.97 6.12
CA ALA A 164 -13.72 20.05 7.56
C ALA A 164 -14.93 19.20 7.99
N ALA A 165 -16.05 19.27 7.25
CA ALA A 165 -17.23 18.43 7.50
C ALA A 165 -16.95 16.92 7.31
N ALA A 166 -15.98 16.57 6.45
CA ALA A 166 -15.50 15.20 6.25
C ALA A 166 -14.46 14.74 7.30
N GLY A 167 -14.15 15.57 8.29
CA GLY A 167 -13.23 15.24 9.39
C GLY A 167 -11.76 15.62 9.15
N PHE A 168 -11.46 16.34 8.06
CA PHE A 168 -10.12 16.87 7.86
C PHE A 168 -9.85 18.04 8.80
N VAL A 169 -8.61 18.11 9.29
CA VAL A 169 -8.12 19.20 10.12
C VAL A 169 -7.23 20.11 9.27
N GLY A 170 -7.55 21.41 9.24
CA GLY A 170 -6.77 22.42 8.54
C GLY A 170 -5.43 22.72 9.24
N GLY A 171 -4.39 23.02 8.45
CA GLY A 171 -3.07 23.41 8.93
C GLY A 171 -2.21 24.12 7.87
N PRO A 172 -0.94 24.44 8.18
CA PRO A 172 -0.07 25.25 7.30
C PRO A 172 0.17 24.66 5.90
N GLY A 173 -0.06 23.36 5.74
CA GLY A 173 0.17 22.62 4.50
C GLY A 173 -1.10 22.20 3.75
N GLY A 174 -2.28 22.70 4.15
CA GLY A 174 -3.58 22.28 3.63
C GLY A 174 -4.42 21.57 4.71
N TYR A 175 -5.28 20.65 4.28
CA TYR A 175 -6.16 19.85 5.13
C TYR A 175 -5.60 18.44 5.27
N ARG A 176 -5.66 17.87 6.48
CA ARG A 176 -5.19 16.50 6.74
C ARG A 176 -6.26 15.67 7.42
N LEU A 177 -6.42 14.43 6.96
CA LEU A 177 -7.18 13.38 7.63
C LEU A 177 -6.23 12.25 8.00
N SER A 178 -6.28 11.81 9.26
CA SER A 178 -5.48 10.69 9.76
C SER A 178 -6.38 9.53 10.12
N ILE A 179 -6.01 8.33 9.67
CA ILE A 179 -6.72 7.08 9.97
C ILE A 179 -5.70 6.10 10.55
N GLU A 180 -6.05 5.46 11.66
CA GLU A 180 -5.23 4.43 12.28
C GLU A 180 -6.03 3.14 12.40
N GLY A 181 -5.35 2.00 12.28
CA GLY A 181 -5.99 0.70 12.36
C GLY A 181 -4.99 -0.45 12.46
N ARG A 182 -5.50 -1.67 12.28
CA ARG A 182 -4.73 -2.91 12.25
C ARG A 182 -5.38 -3.88 11.25
N PHE A 183 -4.57 -4.70 10.59
CA PHE A 183 -5.02 -5.80 9.72
C PHE A 183 -5.32 -7.08 10.51
#